data_AF-A0AAV2S011-F1
#
_entry.id   AF-A0AAV2S011-F1
#
_cell.length_a   1.000
_cell.length_b   1.000
_cell.length_c   1.000
_cell.angle_alpha   90.00
_cell.angle_beta   90.00
_cell.angle_gamma   90.00
#
_symmetry.space_group_name_H-M   'P 1'
#
loop_
_entity.id
_entity.type
_entity.pdbx_description
1 polymer ?
#
loop_
_entity_poly.entity_id
_entity_poly.type
_entity_poly.pdbx_seq_one_letter_code
_entity_poly.pdbx_strand_id
1 'polypeptide(L)'
;VIPLIRSEFRILLCFATYLDLCISSSAILGVVEAELLSNLITMSAAPQLRGLLNKQIGRHLWVAIGLSVATAAGWKYGVCEPRKAVYANYYKDFDAQADFDRMRNLGLFQSCKPDGEEE
;
A
#
# COMPACT_ATOMS: atom_id res chain seq x y z
N VAL A 1 20.41 -5.76 -0.64
CA VAL A 1 19.15 -6.41 -0.20
C VAL A 1 18.66 -5.91 1.16
N ILE A 2 19.52 -5.79 2.18
CA ILE A 2 19.19 -5.22 3.51
C ILE A 2 18.65 -3.75 3.48
N PRO A 3 19.10 -2.82 2.61
CA PRO A 3 18.55 -1.46 2.60
C PRO A 3 17.14 -1.34 2.00
N LEU A 4 16.67 -2.32 1.22
CA LEU A 4 15.34 -2.29 0.60
C LEU A 4 14.23 -2.56 1.62
N ILE A 5 14.50 -3.42 2.61
CA ILE A 5 13.55 -3.73 3.69
C ILE A 5 13.41 -2.51 4.64
N ARG A 6 14.49 -1.74 4.84
CA ARG A 6 14.49 -0.57 5.74
C ARG A 6 13.79 0.65 5.12
N SER A 7 13.83 0.85 3.81
CA SER A 7 13.02 1.89 3.14
C SER A 7 11.54 1.52 3.10
N GLU A 8 11.22 0.24 2.89
CA GLU A 8 9.85 -0.29 2.91
C GLU A 8 9.18 -0.11 4.27
N PHE A 9 9.90 -0.39 5.37
CA PHE A 9 9.39 -0.12 6.73
C PHE A 9 9.19 1.37 7.01
N ARG A 10 10.04 2.24 6.46
CA ARG A 10 9.93 3.69 6.64
C ARG A 10 8.79 4.28 5.80
N ILE A 11 8.56 3.76 4.59
CA ILE A 11 7.40 4.09 3.76
C ILE A 11 6.13 3.53 4.38
N LEU A 12 6.12 2.30 4.89
CA LEU A 12 4.98 1.71 5.62
C LEU A 12 4.64 2.46 6.90
N LEU A 13 5.63 2.87 7.70
CA LEU A 13 5.38 3.68 8.91
C LEU A 13 4.91 5.09 8.53
N CYS A 14 5.41 5.67 7.43
CA CYS A 14 4.96 6.96 6.95
C CYS A 14 3.57 6.89 6.31
N PHE A 15 3.25 5.81 5.59
CA PHE A 15 1.92 5.55 5.04
C PHE A 15 0.96 5.16 6.14
N ALA A 16 1.36 4.40 7.16
CA ALA A 16 0.51 4.09 8.31
C ALA A 16 0.19 5.36 9.09
N THR A 17 1.18 6.24 9.35
CA THR A 17 0.92 7.51 10.04
C THR A 17 0.16 8.53 9.17
N TYR A 18 0.37 8.58 7.86
CA TYR A 18 -0.36 9.47 6.95
C TYR A 18 -1.74 8.93 6.54
N LEU A 19 -1.91 7.61 6.47
CA LEU A 19 -3.19 6.92 6.26
C LEU A 19 -3.97 6.85 7.56
N ASP A 20 -3.37 6.76 8.76
CA ASP A 20 -4.08 6.93 10.03
C ASP A 20 -4.49 8.40 10.23
N LEU A 21 -3.67 9.37 9.83
CA LEU A 21 -4.03 10.81 9.84
C LEU A 21 -5.06 11.16 8.75
N CYS A 22 -5.01 10.50 7.59
CA CYS A 22 -5.95 10.70 6.47
C CYS A 22 -7.24 9.89 6.63
N ILE A 23 -7.22 8.66 7.18
CA ILE A 23 -8.41 7.89 7.58
C ILE A 23 -9.04 8.55 8.80
N SER A 24 -8.28 9.04 9.79
CA SER A 24 -8.90 9.86 10.83
C SER A 24 -9.48 11.14 10.23
N SER A 25 -8.82 11.86 9.33
CA SER A 25 -9.43 13.06 8.72
C SER A 25 -10.63 12.77 7.80
N SER A 26 -10.58 11.74 6.95
CA SER A 26 -11.58 11.41 5.92
C SER A 26 -12.68 10.46 6.41
N ALA A 27 -12.38 9.53 7.32
CA ALA A 27 -13.41 8.74 7.98
C ALA A 27 -14.07 9.52 9.13
N ILE A 28 -13.39 10.46 9.80
CA ILE A 28 -14.11 11.43 10.65
C ILE A 28 -14.99 12.31 9.76
N LEU A 29 -14.56 12.81 8.60
CA LEU A 29 -15.48 13.56 7.71
C LEU A 29 -16.66 12.70 7.22
N GLY A 30 -16.44 11.49 6.70
CA GLY A 30 -17.51 10.63 6.18
C GLY A 30 -18.44 10.01 7.26
N VAL A 31 -17.89 9.64 8.43
CA VAL A 31 -18.68 9.14 9.57
C VAL A 31 -19.34 10.30 10.32
N VAL A 32 -18.71 11.47 10.46
CA VAL A 32 -19.37 12.66 11.04
C VAL A 32 -20.49 13.15 10.15
N GLU A 33 -20.36 13.15 8.83
CA GLU A 33 -21.44 13.63 7.94
C GLU A 33 -22.63 12.66 7.94
N ALA A 34 -22.37 11.35 7.95
CA ALA A 34 -23.42 10.33 8.11
C ALA A 34 -24.03 10.28 9.53
N GLU A 35 -23.22 10.44 10.58
CA GLU A 35 -23.71 10.51 11.95
C GLU A 35 -24.45 11.81 12.21
N LEU A 36 -24.04 12.96 11.67
CA LEU A 36 -24.70 14.25 11.82
C LEU A 36 -26.09 14.27 11.19
N LEU A 37 -26.27 13.68 10.01
CA LEU A 37 -27.60 13.50 9.42
C LEU A 37 -28.46 12.53 10.24
N SER A 38 -27.88 11.44 10.75
CA SER A 38 -28.63 10.50 11.60
C SER A 38 -29.00 11.08 12.98
N ASN A 39 -28.14 11.95 13.54
CA ASN A 39 -28.32 12.63 14.82
C ASN A 39 -29.32 13.79 14.69
N LEU A 40 -29.34 14.51 13.56
CA LEU A 40 -30.36 15.52 13.29
C LEU A 40 -31.75 14.88 13.12
N ILE A 41 -31.82 13.73 12.45
CA ILE A 41 -33.08 12.98 12.28
C ILE A 41 -33.59 12.46 13.63
N THR A 42 -32.71 12.01 14.52
CA THR A 42 -33.06 11.51 15.86
C THR A 42 -33.30 12.61 16.90
N MET A 43 -32.86 13.85 16.68
CA MET A 43 -33.19 14.99 17.55
C MET A 43 -34.69 15.36 17.54
N SER A 44 -35.44 14.95 16.50
CA SER A 44 -36.86 15.33 16.32
C SER A 44 -37.88 14.30 16.83
N ALA A 45 -37.46 13.09 17.21
CA ALA A 45 -38.34 12.02 17.67
C ALA A 45 -37.78 11.39 18.96
N ALA A 46 -38.67 10.93 19.86
CA ALA A 46 -38.26 10.41 21.17
C ALA A 46 -37.13 9.36 21.04
N PRO A 47 -35.96 9.60 21.68
CA PRO A 47 -34.79 8.77 21.48
C PRO A 47 -35.02 7.36 22.04
N GLN A 48 -34.45 6.37 21.37
CA GLN A 48 -34.48 4.99 21.85
C GLN A 48 -33.62 4.89 23.13
N LEU A 49 -34.18 4.38 24.23
CA LEU A 49 -33.49 4.26 25.53
C LEU A 49 -33.01 2.84 25.87
N ARG A 50 -33.30 1.85 25.02
CA ARG A 50 -32.90 0.45 25.23
C ARG A 50 -32.23 -0.11 23.97
N GLY A 51 -31.24 -0.98 24.15
CA GLY A 51 -30.57 -1.70 23.05
C GLY A 51 -29.57 -0.89 22.22
N LEU A 52 -29.09 0.25 22.72
CA LEU A 52 -28.11 1.10 22.02
C LEU A 52 -26.80 0.36 21.74
N LEU A 53 -26.30 -0.41 22.71
CA LEU A 53 -25.04 -1.13 22.59
C LEU A 53 -25.04 -2.14 21.43
N ASN A 54 -26.12 -2.91 21.27
CA ASN A 54 -26.22 -3.91 20.20
C ASN A 54 -26.24 -3.24 18.81
N LYS A 55 -26.86 -2.06 18.69
CA LYS A 55 -26.85 -1.28 17.45
C LYS A 55 -25.46 -0.72 17.14
N GLN A 56 -24.73 -0.26 18.15
CA GLN A 56 -23.35 0.24 17.99
C GLN A 56 -22.40 -0.89 17.60
N ILE A 57 -22.44 -2.04 18.27
CA ILE A 57 -21.58 -3.19 17.95
C ILE A 57 -21.82 -3.68 16.52
N GLY A 58 -23.09 -3.81 16.11
CA GLY A 58 -23.43 -4.20 14.74
C GLY A 58 -22.87 -3.24 13.71
N ARG A 59 -22.97 -1.92 13.96
CA ARG A 59 -22.41 -0.88 13.09
C ARG A 59 -20.88 -0.97 13.00
N HIS A 60 -20.19 -1.05 14.14
CA HIS A 60 -18.73 -1.09 14.18
C HIS A 60 -18.15 -2.36 13.54
N LEU A 61 -18.81 -3.51 13.68
CA LEU A 61 -18.34 -4.76 13.09
C LEU A 61 -18.31 -4.68 11.56
N TRP A 62 -19.37 -4.17 10.94
CA TRP A 62 -19.43 -4.01 9.49
C TRP A 62 -18.43 -2.98 8.96
N VAL A 63 -18.25 -1.87 9.68
CA VAL A 63 -17.26 -0.84 9.32
C VAL A 63 -15.83 -1.41 9.41
N ALA A 64 -15.52 -2.17 10.47
CA ALA A 64 -14.20 -2.76 10.66
C ALA A 64 -13.87 -3.79 9.56
N ILE A 65 -14.83 -4.65 9.19
CA ILE A 65 -14.64 -5.60 8.09
C ILE A 65 -14.39 -4.86 6.78
N GLY A 66 -15.21 -3.86 6.44
CA GLY A 66 -15.03 -3.09 5.21
C GLY A 66 -13.68 -2.38 5.15
N LEU A 67 -13.25 -1.76 6.25
CA LEU A 67 -11.97 -1.05 6.34
C LEU A 67 -10.79 -2.02 6.18
N SER A 68 -10.85 -3.20 6.81
CA SER A 68 -9.78 -4.20 6.73
C SER A 68 -9.55 -4.69 5.29
N VAL A 69 -10.63 -4.93 4.55
CA VAL A 69 -10.57 -5.41 3.16
C VAL A 69 -10.08 -4.30 2.23
N ALA A 70 -10.54 -3.06 2.43
CA ALA A 70 -10.11 -1.91 1.64
C ALA A 70 -8.60 -1.66 1.80
N THR A 71 -8.09 -1.67 3.02
CA THR A 71 -6.66 -1.50 3.30
C THR A 71 -5.83 -2.65 2.70
N ALA A 72 -6.30 -3.89 2.81
CA ALA A 72 -5.61 -5.04 2.21
C ALA A 72 -5.55 -4.96 0.67
N ALA A 73 -6.65 -4.54 0.03
CA ALA A 73 -6.69 -4.33 -1.41
C ALA A 73 -5.76 -3.19 -1.85
N GLY A 74 -5.79 -2.06 -1.13
CA GLY A 74 -4.89 -0.93 -1.38
C GLY A 74 -3.42 -1.31 -1.30
N TRP A 75 -3.04 -2.11 -0.31
CA TRP A 75 -1.67 -2.61 -0.18
C TRP A 75 -1.26 -3.54 -1.31
N LYS A 76 -2.14 -4.47 -1.70
CA LYS A 76 -1.88 -5.43 -2.78
C LYS A 76 -1.63 -4.73 -4.11
N TYR A 77 -2.52 -3.80 -4.51
CA TYR A 77 -2.40 -3.11 -5.79
C TYR A 77 -1.38 -1.98 -5.77
N GLY A 78 -1.20 -1.29 -4.64
CA GLY A 78 -0.27 -0.16 -4.52
C GLY A 78 1.20 -0.55 -4.42
N VAL A 79 1.51 -1.69 -3.80
CA VAL A 79 2.91 -2.08 -3.52
C VAL A 79 3.27 -3.43 -4.10
N CYS A 80 2.45 -4.46 -3.90
CA CYS A 80 2.81 -5.82 -4.29
C CYS A 80 2.81 -6.01 -5.82
N GLU A 81 1.75 -5.58 -6.50
CA GLU A 81 1.61 -5.73 -7.95
C GLU A 81 2.63 -4.91 -8.77
N PRO A 82 2.93 -3.62 -8.50
CA PRO A 82 3.93 -2.90 -9.28
C PRO A 82 5.33 -3.51 -9.13
N ARG A 83 5.66 -4.04 -7.95
CA ARG A 83 6.94 -4.73 -7.75
C ARG A 83 7.04 -5.98 -8.62
N LYS A 84 6.00 -6.81 -8.64
CA LYS A 84 5.94 -7.99 -9.53
C LYS A 84 5.99 -7.59 -11.00
N ALA A 85 5.28 -6.53 -11.39
CA ALA A 85 5.23 -6.05 -12.77
C ALA A 85 6.60 -5.58 -13.26
N VAL A 86 7.39 -4.88 -12.43
CA VAL A 86 8.74 -4.45 -12.79
C VAL A 86 9.65 -5.63 -13.09
N TYR A 87 9.67 -6.66 -12.22
CA TYR A 87 10.45 -7.87 -12.49
C TYR A 87 9.95 -8.60 -13.73
N ALA A 88 8.64 -8.75 -13.90
CA ALA A 88 8.07 -9.40 -15.08
C ALA A 88 8.41 -8.65 -16.38
N ASN A 89 8.42 -7.32 -16.36
CA ASN A 89 8.79 -6.52 -17.52
C ASN A 89 10.29 -6.57 -17.81
N TYR A 90 11.13 -6.61 -16.77
CA TYR A 90 12.57 -6.75 -16.93
C TYR A 90 12.91 -8.04 -17.69
N TYR A 91 12.32 -9.18 -17.33
CA TYR A 91 12.63 -10.47 -17.95
C TYR A 91 11.98 -10.73 -19.32
N LYS A 92 11.10 -9.85 -19.82
CA LYS A 92 10.49 -10.02 -21.15
C LYS A 92 11.48 -9.73 -22.28
N ASP A 93 12.25 -8.66 -22.12
CA ASP A 93 13.15 -8.14 -23.14
C ASP A 93 14.63 -8.28 -22.72
N PHE A 94 14.92 -9.10 -21.70
CA PHE A 94 16.27 -9.28 -21.17
C PHE A 94 17.12 -10.19 -22.06
N ASP A 95 18.12 -9.61 -22.73
CA ASP A 95 19.19 -10.35 -23.39
C ASP A 95 20.43 -10.42 -22.49
N ALA A 96 20.75 -11.64 -22.02
CA ALA A 96 21.86 -11.88 -21.11
C ALA A 96 23.23 -11.60 -21.76
N GLN A 97 23.37 -11.82 -23.07
CA GLN A 97 24.66 -11.65 -23.75
C GLN A 97 24.97 -10.16 -23.94
N ALA A 98 23.99 -9.36 -24.37
CA ALA A 98 24.16 -7.91 -24.49
C ALA A 98 24.45 -7.22 -23.14
N ASP A 99 23.79 -7.67 -22.06
CA ASP A 99 24.04 -7.14 -20.71
C ASP A 99 25.44 -7.52 -20.21
N PHE A 100 25.88 -8.74 -20.51
CA PHE A 100 27.23 -9.22 -20.22
C PHE A 100 28.30 -8.43 -20.97
N ASP A 101 28.13 -8.23 -22.27
CA ASP A 101 29.08 -7.47 -23.10
C ASP A 101 29.18 -6.01 -22.64
N ARG A 102 28.06 -5.40 -22.23
CA ARG A 102 28.07 -4.07 -21.59
C ARG A 102 28.90 -4.07 -20.30
N MET A 103 28.73 -5.06 -19.43
CA MET A 103 29.49 -5.15 -18.17
C MET A 103 30.97 -5.48 -18.38
N ARG A 104 31.27 -6.31 -19.38
CA ARG A 104 32.63 -6.71 -19.76
C ARG A 104 33.42 -5.53 -20.32
N ASN A 105 32.81 -4.72 -21.17
CA ASN A 105 33.42 -3.51 -21.73
C ASN A 105 33.62 -2.40 -20.68
N LEU A 106 32.90 -2.45 -19.57
CA LEU A 106 33.13 -1.59 -18.40
C LEU A 106 34.28 -2.09 -17.50
N GLY A 107 34.90 -3.23 -17.80
CA GLY A 107 36.01 -3.77 -17.03
C GLY A 107 35.63 -4.25 -15.62
N LEU A 108 34.35 -4.57 -15.37
CA LEU A 108 33.91 -5.07 -14.06
C LEU A 108 34.39 -6.51 -13.79
N PHE A 109 34.64 -7.30 -14.83
CA PHE A 109 35.02 -8.70 -14.69
C PHE A 109 36.52 -8.87 -14.56
N GLN A 110 36.95 -9.62 -13.54
CA GLN A 110 38.33 -10.06 -13.40
C GLN A 110 38.67 -11.25 -14.32
N SER A 111 37.65 -11.99 -14.76
CA SER A 111 37.79 -13.22 -15.54
C SER A 111 37.75 -13.00 -17.06
N CYS A 112 37.18 -11.90 -17.52
CA CYS A 112 36.94 -11.64 -18.94
C CYS A 112 37.46 -10.25 -19.31
N LYS A 113 38.42 -10.20 -20.25
CA LYS A 113 38.94 -8.95 -20.79
C LYS A 113 37.91 -8.28 -21.73
N PRO A 114 37.93 -6.93 -21.86
CA PRO A 114 37.09 -6.21 -22.81
C PRO A 114 37.46 -6.58 -24.26
N ASP A 115 36.51 -6.50 -25.19
CA ASP A 115 36.70 -6.90 -26.60
C ASP A 115 37.80 -6.13 -27.34
N GLY A 116 38.20 -4.95 -26.85
CA GLY A 116 39.17 -4.07 -27.49
C GLY A 116 40.63 -4.26 -27.03
N GLU A 117 40.90 -5.17 -26.09
CA GLU A 117 42.24 -5.44 -25.57
C GLU A 117 42.64 -6.89 -25.89
N GLU A 118 42.95 -7.15 -27.16
CA GLU A 118 43.63 -8.38 -27.60
C GLU A 118 45.15 -8.24 -27.36
N GLU A 119 45.60 -8.42 -26.12
CA GLU A 119 46.97 -8.85 -25.78
C GLU A 119 46.95 -9.93 -24.68
#